data_AF-A0A821LEN5-F1
#
_entry.id   AF-A0A821LEN5-F1
#
_cell.length_a   1.000
_cell.length_b   1.000
_cell.length_c   1.000
_cell.angle_alpha   90.00
_cell.angle_beta   90.00
_cell.angle_gamma   90.00
#
_symmetry.space_group_name_H-M   'P 1'
#
loop_
_entity.id
_entity.type
_entity.pdbx_description
1 polymer ?
#
loop_
_entity_poly.entity_id
_entity_poly.type
_entity_poly.pdbx_seq_one_letter_code
_entity_poly.pdbx_strand_id
1 'polypeptide(L)'
;VSSYSNLILGMSNIISCSKVIVHRQPSKAYRIQGGTGGKAYISIMFCASATGVLLPPFVINKSKRLFQEWCVGGPQSTGFENSDNGWMNQRLFCRWFEQIFLEHTKNMSRPLLLILDGHDCHFDVETPMLAIKNDV
;
A
#
# COMPACT_ATOMS: atom_id res chain seq x y z
N VAL A 1 -4.79 15.58 29.45
CA VAL A 1 -3.73 14.93 28.67
C VAL A 1 -4.07 15.18 27.21
N SER A 2 -3.34 16.07 26.53
CA SER A 2 -3.61 16.42 25.13
C SER A 2 -3.31 15.20 24.26
N SER A 3 -4.34 14.62 23.64
CA SER A 3 -4.24 13.36 22.91
C SER A 3 -3.75 13.63 21.49
N TYR A 4 -2.43 13.71 21.30
CA TYR A 4 -1.83 13.82 19.97
C TYR A 4 -2.05 12.51 19.20
N SER A 5 -2.68 12.58 18.03
CA SER A 5 -2.89 11.43 17.16
C SER A 5 -1.65 11.24 16.28
N ASN A 6 -0.62 10.60 16.84
CA ASN A 6 0.62 10.32 16.11
C ASN A 6 0.39 9.11 15.19
N LEU A 7 0.57 9.29 13.89
CA LEU A 7 0.40 8.24 12.88
C LEU A 7 1.77 7.84 12.31
N ILE A 8 2.08 6.55 12.34
CA ILE A 8 3.33 5.99 11.80
C ILE A 8 3.02 5.23 10.52
N LEU A 9 3.83 5.49 9.49
CA LEU A 9 3.78 4.79 8.23
C LEU A 9 4.67 3.55 8.20
N GLY A 10 4.17 2.47 7.61
CA GLY A 10 4.97 1.28 7.29
C GLY A 10 4.62 0.72 5.92
N MET A 11 5.62 0.15 5.24
CA MET A 11 5.43 -0.64 4.02
C MET A 11 5.93 -2.07 4.22
N SER A 12 5.17 -3.04 3.71
CA SER A 12 5.52 -4.46 3.75
C SER A 12 5.39 -5.09 2.36
N ASN A 13 6.26 -6.05 2.07
CA ASN A 13 6.22 -6.85 0.86
C ASN A 13 5.72 -8.26 1.19
N ILE A 14 4.58 -8.66 0.64
CA ILE A 14 4.07 -10.02 0.78
C ILE A 14 4.53 -10.83 -0.44
N ILE A 15 5.34 -11.86 -0.19
CA ILE A 15 5.77 -12.80 -1.23
C ILE A 15 4.70 -13.89 -1.36
N SER A 16 4.07 -13.97 -2.54
CA SER A 16 3.13 -15.05 -2.84
C SER A 16 3.87 -16.25 -3.42
N CYS A 17 3.82 -17.38 -2.72
CA CYS A 17 4.36 -18.66 -3.16
C CYS A 17 3.23 -19.68 -3.35
N SER A 18 2.84 -19.95 -4.59
CA SER A 18 1.85 -20.99 -4.90
C SER A 18 2.50 -22.38 -4.94
N LYS A 19 1.84 -23.39 -4.36
CA LYS A 19 2.17 -24.82 -4.54
C LYS A 19 1.47 -25.34 -5.79
N VAL A 20 2.14 -26.17 -6.58
CA VAL A 20 1.54 -26.82 -7.77
C VAL A 20 1.43 -28.31 -7.49
N ILE A 21 0.25 -28.89 -7.75
CA ILE A 21 0.02 -30.34 -7.68
C ILE A 21 0.20 -30.87 -9.11
N VAL A 22 1.05 -31.87 -9.26
CA VAL A 22 1.35 -32.52 -10.54
C VAL A 22 1.10 -34.01 -10.38
N HIS A 23 0.64 -34.67 -11.46
CA HIS A 23 0.49 -36.13 -11.47
C HIS A 23 1.83 -36.82 -11.17
N ARG A 24 1.84 -38.07 -10.69
CA ARG A 24 3.06 -38.76 -10.21
C ARG A 24 4.05 -39.15 -11.34
N GLN A 25 3.65 -39.08 -12.61
CA GLN A 25 4.42 -39.60 -13.76
C GLN A 25 4.71 -38.66 -14.96
N PRO A 26 4.62 -37.32 -14.90
CA PRO A 26 5.35 -36.48 -15.85
C PRO A 26 6.82 -36.40 -15.41
N SER A 27 7.74 -36.66 -16.34
CA SER A 27 9.19 -36.55 -16.12
C SER A 27 9.67 -35.11 -15.91
N LYS A 28 8.81 -34.10 -16.17
CA LYS A 28 9.06 -32.69 -15.91
C LYS A 28 7.78 -31.97 -15.47
N ALA A 29 7.82 -31.35 -14.30
CA ALA A 29 6.82 -30.37 -13.87
C ALA A 29 7.32 -28.97 -14.26
N TYR A 30 6.54 -28.22 -15.04
CA TYR A 30 6.88 -26.85 -15.40
C TYR A 30 5.89 -25.88 -14.72
N ARG A 31 6.41 -24.79 -14.19
CA ARG A 31 5.63 -23.64 -13.75
C ARG A 31 5.68 -22.63 -14.89
N ILE A 32 4.55 -22.36 -15.54
CA ILE A 32 4.46 -21.18 -16.40
C ILE A 32 4.27 -19.97 -15.48
N GLN A 33 5.38 -19.37 -15.09
CA GLN A 33 5.37 -18.07 -14.42
C GLN A 33 5.22 -17.02 -15.51
N GLY A 34 4.12 -16.26 -15.50
CA GLY A 34 3.92 -15.18 -16.45
C GLY A 34 5.08 -14.17 -16.39
N GLY A 35 5.88 -14.13 -17.45
CA GLY A 35 6.78 -13.02 -17.83
C GLY A 35 7.92 -12.61 -16.90
N THR A 36 7.99 -13.03 -15.64
CA THR A 36 9.12 -12.71 -14.76
C THR A 36 9.44 -13.90 -13.87
N GLY A 37 10.60 -14.54 -14.09
CA GLY A 37 11.14 -15.60 -13.23
C GLY A 37 11.56 -15.14 -11.83
N GLY A 38 10.94 -14.06 -11.30
CA GLY A 38 11.18 -13.51 -9.98
C GLY A 38 10.09 -13.90 -8.98
N LYS A 39 10.41 -13.83 -7.69
CA LYS A 39 9.42 -13.92 -6.60
C LYS A 39 8.31 -12.89 -6.87
N ALA A 40 7.06 -13.35 -6.99
CA ALA A 40 5.93 -12.44 -7.06
C ALA A 40 5.73 -11.82 -5.68
N TYR A 41 5.73 -10.49 -5.61
CA TYR A 41 5.44 -9.74 -4.39
C TYR A 41 4.36 -8.70 -4.63
N ILE A 42 3.69 -8.35 -3.55
CA ILE A 42 2.72 -7.27 -3.47
C ILE A 42 3.22 -6.32 -2.39
N SER A 43 3.32 -5.03 -2.71
CA SER A 43 3.66 -4.01 -1.73
C SER A 43 2.37 -3.55 -1.06
N ILE A 44 2.37 -3.46 0.27
CA ILE A 44 1.24 -2.97 1.04
C ILE A 44 1.73 -1.89 2.00
N MET A 45 1.04 -0.75 1.96
CA MET A 45 1.27 0.38 2.85
C MET A 45 0.21 0.40 3.94
N PHE A 46 0.67 0.62 5.17
CA PHE A 46 -0.15 0.70 6.37
C PHE A 46 0.18 1.98 7.14
N CYS A 47 -0.82 2.51 7.83
CA CYS A 47 -0.67 3.67 8.68
C CYS A 47 -1.46 3.44 9.97
N ALA A 48 -0.81 3.57 11.11
CA ALA A 48 -1.41 3.27 12.41
C ALA A 48 -1.18 4.40 13.41
N SER A 49 -2.17 4.66 14.28
CA SER A 49 -2.05 5.67 15.33
C SER A 49 -1.44 5.08 16.60
N ALA A 50 -0.88 5.94 17.46
CA ALA A 50 -0.45 5.56 18.81
C ALA A 50 -1.60 5.04 19.69
N THR A 51 -2.85 5.39 19.37
CA THR A 51 -4.06 4.87 20.04
C THR A 51 -4.52 3.51 19.50
N GLY A 52 -3.78 2.93 18.54
CA GLY A 52 -4.07 1.62 17.95
C GLY A 52 -5.06 1.65 16.79
N VAL A 53 -5.41 2.82 16.26
CA VAL A 53 -6.27 2.93 15.08
C VAL A 53 -5.45 2.62 13.83
N LEU A 54 -5.80 1.56 13.13
CA LEU A 54 -5.19 1.19 11.85
C LEU A 54 -6.04 1.74 10.69
N LEU A 55 -5.43 2.55 9.83
CA LEU A 55 -6.08 3.01 8.60
C LEU A 55 -6.15 1.86 7.58
N PRO A 56 -7.11 1.88 6.63
CA PRO A 56 -7.18 0.87 5.58
C PRO A 56 -5.86 0.73 4.81
N PRO A 57 -5.51 -0.50 4.38
CA PRO A 57 -4.29 -0.71 3.65
C PRO A 57 -4.35 -0.12 2.24
N PHE A 58 -3.17 0.14 1.67
CA PHE A 58 -3.02 0.54 0.29
C PHE A 58 -2.11 -0.44 -0.43
N VAL A 59 -2.67 -1.16 -1.39
CA VAL A 59 -2.08 -2.33 -2.04
C VAL A 59 -1.57 -1.95 -3.42
N ILE A 60 -0.30 -2.21 -3.69
CA ILE A 60 0.35 -1.94 -4.97
C ILE A 60 0.80 -3.25 -5.59
N ASN A 61 0.21 -3.58 -6.73
CA ASN A 61 0.56 -4.75 -7.51
C ASN A 61 1.60 -4.42 -8.58
N LYS A 62 2.55 -5.33 -8.81
CA LYS A 62 3.46 -5.23 -9.95
C LYS A 62 2.73 -5.61 -11.25
N SER A 63 2.29 -4.62 -12.02
CA SER A 63 1.61 -4.85 -13.29
C SER A 63 1.54 -3.58 -14.15
N LYS A 64 1.27 -3.78 -15.44
CA LYS A 64 0.96 -2.70 -16.39
C LYS A 64 -0.46 -2.16 -16.26
N ARG A 65 -1.37 -2.93 -15.64
CA ARG A 65 -2.77 -2.56 -15.42
C ARG A 65 -3.28 -3.15 -14.11
N LEU A 66 -4.18 -2.44 -13.44
CA LEU A 66 -4.93 -2.96 -12.31
C LEU A 66 -6.04 -3.89 -12.81
N PHE A 67 -6.12 -5.09 -12.24
CA PHE A 67 -7.16 -6.07 -12.53
C PHE A 67 -8.25 -5.99 -11.46
N GLN A 68 -9.52 -5.95 -11.87
CA GLN A 68 -10.64 -5.79 -10.93
C GLN A 68 -10.73 -6.96 -9.94
N GLU A 69 -10.33 -8.15 -10.38
CA GLU A 69 -10.30 -9.37 -9.58
C GLU A 69 -9.35 -9.24 -8.37
N TRP A 70 -8.33 -8.39 -8.46
CA TRP A 70 -7.40 -8.13 -7.34
C TRP A 70 -7.98 -7.16 -6.29
N CYS A 71 -9.05 -6.46 -6.64
CA CYS A 71 -9.70 -5.48 -5.77
C CYS A 71 -10.85 -6.09 -4.95
N VAL A 72 -11.04 -7.41 -5.01
CA VAL A 72 -12.14 -8.13 -4.35
C VAL A 72 -11.62 -8.86 -3.11
N GLY A 73 -12.39 -8.85 -2.02
CA GLY A 73 -12.12 -9.63 -0.81
C GLY A 73 -11.05 -9.05 0.13
N GLY A 74 -10.56 -7.85 -0.13
CA GLY A 74 -9.70 -7.11 0.81
C GLY A 74 -10.49 -6.47 1.96
N PRO A 75 -9.79 -5.96 3.00
CA PRO A 75 -10.42 -5.15 4.05
C PRO A 75 -11.25 -3.99 3.47
N GLN A 76 -12.28 -3.57 4.21
CA GLN A 76 -13.12 -2.46 3.77
C GLN A 76 -12.29 -1.19 3.55
N SER A 77 -12.61 -0.45 2.48
CA SER A 77 -11.92 0.79 2.08
C SER A 77 -10.44 0.62 1.73
N THR A 78 -9.99 -0.61 1.43
CA THR A 78 -8.63 -0.84 0.89
C THR A 78 -8.45 -0.11 -0.43
N GLY A 79 -7.37 0.66 -0.55
CA GLY A 79 -6.94 1.24 -1.81
C GLY A 79 -6.16 0.22 -2.63
N PHE A 80 -6.47 0.09 -3.92
CA PHE A 80 -5.78 -0.82 -4.82
C PHE A 80 -5.19 -0.05 -6.00
N GLU A 81 -3.90 -0.27 -6.25
CA GLU A 81 -3.13 0.36 -7.30
C GLU A 81 -2.15 -0.62 -7.94
N ASN A 82 -1.53 -0.17 -9.02
CA ASN A 82 -0.43 -0.87 -9.65
C ASN A 82 0.75 0.05 -10.00
N SER A 83 1.93 -0.54 -10.08
CA SER A 83 3.11 0.06 -10.70
C SER A 83 3.88 -0.96 -11.53
N ASP A 84 4.66 -0.48 -12.48
CA ASP A 84 5.47 -1.33 -13.36
C ASP A 84 6.45 -2.23 -12.59
N ASN A 85 6.98 -1.73 -11.48
CA ASN A 85 7.93 -2.43 -10.65
C ASN A 85 7.31 -2.98 -9.36
N GLY A 86 6.06 -2.66 -9.02
CA GLY A 86 5.40 -3.08 -7.79
C GLY A 86 5.79 -2.26 -6.56
N TRP A 87 6.63 -1.23 -6.70
CA TRP A 87 7.05 -0.35 -5.61
C TRP A 87 6.22 0.93 -5.58
N MET A 88 6.27 1.60 -4.42
CA MET A 88 5.75 2.95 -4.25
C MET A 88 6.56 3.97 -5.07
N ASN A 89 5.89 5.03 -5.47
CA ASN A 89 6.48 6.23 -6.05
C ASN A 89 5.68 7.47 -5.59
N GLN A 90 6.16 8.66 -5.92
CA GLN A 90 5.52 9.93 -5.52
C GLN A 90 4.03 10.02 -5.89
N ARG A 91 3.67 9.64 -7.13
CA ARG A 91 2.27 9.63 -7.59
C ARG A 91 1.39 8.72 -6.72
N LEU A 92 1.89 7.53 -6.41
CA LEU A 92 1.16 6.56 -5.58
C LEU A 92 1.08 7.00 -4.12
N PHE A 93 2.13 7.65 -3.61
CA PHE A 93 2.16 8.21 -2.27
C PHE A 93 1.13 9.35 -2.10
N CYS A 94 1.11 10.32 -3.03
CA CYS A 94 0.10 11.39 -3.05
C CYS A 94 -1.32 10.81 -3.12
N ARG A 95 -1.56 9.82 -4.02
CA ARG A 95 -2.86 9.14 -4.11
C ARG A 95 -3.24 8.45 -2.80
N TRP A 96 -2.30 7.76 -2.14
CA TRP A 96 -2.55 7.19 -0.82
C TRP A 96 -2.90 8.27 0.21
N PHE A 97 -2.17 9.37 0.22
CA PHE A 97 -2.38 10.47 1.15
C PHE A 97 -3.80 11.03 1.02
N GLU A 98 -4.26 11.26 -0.21
CA GLU A 98 -5.63 11.74 -0.48
C GLU A 98 -6.70 10.71 -0.14
N GLN A 99 -6.59 9.49 -0.70
CA GLN A 99 -7.68 8.51 -0.67
C GLN A 99 -7.80 7.78 0.65
N ILE A 100 -6.68 7.60 1.35
CA ILE A 100 -6.63 6.83 2.58
C ILE A 100 -6.39 7.75 3.76
N PHE A 101 -5.28 8.49 3.78
CA PHE A 101 -4.91 9.25 4.97
C PHE A 101 -5.92 10.36 5.27
N LEU A 102 -6.18 11.28 4.33
CA LEU A 102 -7.10 12.41 4.56
C LEU A 102 -8.53 11.92 4.80
N GLU A 103 -9.03 11.00 4.00
CA GLU A 103 -10.41 10.48 4.11
C GLU A 103 -10.68 9.84 5.49
N HIS A 104 -9.71 9.11 6.03
CA HIS A 104 -9.88 8.38 7.30
C HIS A 104 -9.40 9.17 8.52
N THR A 105 -8.75 10.32 8.33
CA THR A 105 -8.32 11.21 9.42
C THR A 105 -9.13 12.51 9.52
N LYS A 106 -10.06 12.77 8.59
CA LYS A 106 -10.89 13.99 8.55
C LYS A 106 -11.59 14.32 9.87
N ASN A 107 -12.05 13.31 10.60
CA ASN A 107 -12.79 13.46 11.86
C ASN A 107 -11.91 13.27 13.11
N MET A 108 -10.60 13.09 12.95
CA MET A 108 -9.69 12.96 14.09
C MET A 108 -9.41 14.32 14.73
N SER A 109 -9.13 14.32 16.04
CA SER A 109 -8.81 15.53 16.78
C SER A 109 -7.48 16.12 16.32
N ARG A 110 -7.46 17.44 16.10
CA ARG A 110 -6.27 18.20 15.72
C ARG A 110 -5.42 18.57 16.95
N PRO A 111 -4.10 18.72 16.80
CA PRO A 111 -3.32 18.57 15.57
C PRO A 111 -3.09 17.09 15.18
N LEU A 112 -2.91 16.84 13.88
CA LEU A 112 -2.45 15.56 13.36
C LEU A 112 -0.93 15.60 13.14
N LEU A 113 -0.27 14.46 13.34
CA LEU A 113 1.14 14.29 13.03
C LEU A 113 1.33 12.99 12.25
N LEU A 114 1.71 13.11 10.98
CA LEU A 114 2.11 11.98 10.14
C LEU A 114 3.63 11.85 10.15
N ILE A 115 4.12 10.69 10.58
CA ILE A 115 5.55 10.38 10.65
C ILE A 115 5.91 9.44 9.50
N LEU A 116 6.87 9.87 8.69
CA LEU A 116 7.37 9.17 7.50
C LEU A 116 8.85 8.81 7.66
N ASP A 117 9.31 7.80 6.93
CA ASP A 117 10.74 7.54 6.77
C ASP A 117 11.35 8.47 5.71
N GLY A 118 12.67 8.41 5.52
CA GLY A 118 13.40 9.28 4.58
C GLY A 118 13.36 8.81 3.12
N HIS A 119 12.35 8.05 2.70
CA HIS A 119 12.30 7.47 1.36
C HIS A 119 11.87 8.48 0.28
N ASP A 120 12.48 8.41 -0.90
CA ASP A 120 12.29 9.35 -2.03
C ASP A 120 10.83 9.50 -2.50
N CYS A 121 9.97 8.51 -2.22
CA CYS A 121 8.56 8.56 -2.60
C CYS A 121 7.75 9.62 -1.86
N HIS A 122 8.22 10.10 -0.71
CA HIS A 122 7.53 11.12 0.07
C HIS A 122 7.86 12.54 -0.38
N PHE A 123 8.89 12.69 -1.23
CA PHE A 123 9.41 13.98 -1.64
C PHE A 123 8.74 14.46 -2.92
N ASP A 124 7.51 14.95 -2.81
CA ASP A 124 6.83 15.64 -3.89
C ASP A 124 6.24 16.98 -3.40
N VAL A 125 5.80 17.84 -4.33
CA VAL A 125 5.26 19.16 -4.00
C VAL A 125 3.77 19.09 -3.67
N GLU A 126 3.05 18.11 -4.22
CA GLU A 126 1.60 18.01 -4.11
C GLU A 126 1.18 17.55 -2.71
N THR A 127 1.84 16.54 -2.15
CA THR A 127 1.51 16.00 -0.83
C THR A 127 1.64 17.05 0.30
N PRO A 128 2.74 17.82 0.42
CA PRO A 128 2.82 18.87 1.44
C PRO A 128 1.78 19.99 1.24
N MET A 129 1.46 20.34 0.00
CA MET A 129 0.42 21.34 -0.29
C MET A 129 -0.97 20.85 0.14
N LEU A 130 -1.26 19.57 -0.09
CA LEU A 130 -2.47 18.93 0.41
C LEU A 130 -2.50 18.84 1.93
N ALA A 131 -1.37 18.56 2.59
CA ALA A 131 -1.26 18.52 4.04
C ALA A 131 -1.59 19.88 4.66
N ILE A 132 -0.96 20.95 4.17
CA ILE A 132 -1.22 22.33 4.60
C ILE A 132 -2.70 22.70 4.43
N LYS A 133 -3.29 22.35 3.27
CA LYS A 133 -4.70 22.64 2.98
C LYS A 133 -5.67 21.92 3.94
N ASN A 134 -5.28 20.79 4.50
CA ASN A 134 -6.11 19.94 5.35
C ASN A 134 -5.69 19.94 6.83
N ASP A 135 -4.89 20.93 7.26
CA ASP A 135 -4.44 21.10 8.66
C ASP A 135 -3.74 19.86 9.22
N VAL A 136 -2.87 19.24 8.40
CA VAL A 136 -2.01 18.08 8.73
C VAL A 136 -0.56 18.54 8.83
#